data_AF-A0A0K0PFA9-F1
#
_entry.id   AF-A0A0K0PFA9-F1
#
_cell.length_a   1.000
_cell.length_b   1.000
_cell.length_c   1.000
_cell.angle_alpha   90.00
_cell.angle_beta   90.00
_cell.angle_gamma   90.00
#
_symmetry.space_group_name_H-M   'P 1'
#
loop_
_entity.id
_entity.type
_entity.pdbx_description
1 polymer ?
#
loop_
_entity_poly.entity_id
_entity_poly.type
_entity_poly.pdbx_seq_one_letter_code
_entity_poly.pdbx_strand_id
1 'polypeptide(L)' 'VLRVYGCELLSDGSIRGSSRFGYDGRDFISFDLESGRFVAADSAAEITRRRWEHDGTEAEGRTNYLKHECPDWLQRHVRY' A
#
# COMPACT_ATOMS: atom_id res chain seq x y z
N VAL A 1 -8.41 7.89 12.66
CA VAL A 1 -7.99 7.09 11.49
C VAL A 1 -6.52 6.72 11.65
N LEU A 2 -6.15 5.49 11.30
CA LEU A 2 -4.77 5.01 11.27
C LEU A 2 -4.38 4.78 9.80
N ARG A 3 -3.20 5.24 9.41
CA ARG A 3 -2.62 4.98 8.10
C ARG A 3 -1.22 4.42 8.29
N VAL A 4 -1.00 3.20 7.81
CA VAL A 4 0.31 2.55 7.80
C VAL A 4 0.69 2.29 6.35
N TYR A 5 1.85 2.75 5.94
CA TYR A 5 2.38 2.50 4.61
C TYR A 5 3.91 2.54 4.66
N GLY A 6 4.52 1.70 3.85
CA GLY A 6 5.98 1.60 3.80
C GLY A 6 6.40 0.36 3.03
N CYS A 7 7.71 0.22 2.88
CA CYS A 7 8.33 -0.88 2.20
C CYS A 7 9.45 -1.46 3.07
N GLU A 8 9.72 -2.72 2.85
CA GLU A 8 10.82 -3.47 3.45
C GLU A 8 11.73 -3.98 2.34
N LEU A 9 13.03 -3.75 2.47
CA LEU A 9 14.05 -4.36 1.63
C LEU A 9 14.51 -5.65 2.30
N LEU A 10 14.27 -6.78 1.64
CA LEU A 10 14.67 -8.09 2.12
C LEU A 10 16.11 -8.42 1.68
N SER A 11 16.75 -9.34 2.39
CA SER A 11 18.15 -9.73 2.15
C SER A 11 18.40 -10.34 0.77
N ASP A 12 17.36 -10.87 0.11
CA ASP A 12 17.41 -11.39 -1.27
C ASP A 12 17.26 -10.29 -2.33
N GLY A 13 17.15 -9.02 -1.92
CA GLY A 13 16.94 -7.87 -2.78
C GLY A 13 15.48 -7.64 -3.19
N SER A 14 14.55 -8.47 -2.72
CA SER A 14 13.12 -8.25 -2.97
C SER A 14 12.56 -7.14 -2.09
N ILE A 15 11.49 -6.50 -2.57
CA ILE A 15 10.81 -5.40 -1.87
C ILE A 15 9.41 -5.84 -1.51
N ARG A 16 9.05 -5.71 -0.23
CA ARG A 16 7.67 -5.89 0.24
C ARG A 16 7.07 -4.55 0.59
N GLY A 17 6.06 -4.11 -0.17
CA GLY A 17 5.30 -2.91 0.13
C GLY A 17 4.02 -3.24 0.91
N SER A 18 3.66 -2.37 1.85
CA SER A 18 2.39 -2.44 2.57
C SER A 18 1.70 -1.07 2.55
N SER A 19 0.38 -1.07 2.44
CA SER A 19 -0.43 0.11 2.71
C SER A 19 -1.79 -0.30 3.28
N ARG A 20 -2.17 0.28 4.42
CA ARG A 20 -3.40 -0.05 5.16
C ARG A 20 -3.98 1.19 5.82
N PHE A 21 -5.30 1.27 5.78
CA PHE A 21 -6.11 2.27 6.46
C PHE A 21 -7.05 1.57 7.42
N GLY A 22 -7.16 2.12 8.62
CA GLY A 22 -8.07 1.65 9.65
C GLY A 22 -8.80 2.79 10.33
N TYR A 23 -10.01 2.51 10.81
CA TYR A 23 -10.85 3.43 11.58
C TYR A 23 -11.22 2.73 12.90
N ASP A 24 -11.18 3.47 14.00
CA ASP A 24 -11.55 2.98 15.33
C ASP A 24 -10.87 1.66 15.74
N GLY A 25 -9.58 1.51 15.38
CA GLY A 25 -8.78 0.33 15.67
C GLY A 25 -9.11 -0.90 14.81
N ARG A 26 -10.01 -0.76 13.83
CA ARG A 26 -10.39 -1.81 12.87
C ARG A 26 -9.84 -1.52 11.49
N ASP A 27 -9.65 -2.58 10.74
CA ASP A 27 -9.26 -2.47 9.34
C ASP A 27 -10.39 -1.97 8.49
N PHE A 28 -10.01 -1.20 7.48
CA PHE A 28 -10.94 -0.69 6.51
C PHE A 28 -10.52 -1.10 5.11
N ILE A 29 -9.34 -0.68 4.65
CA ILE A 29 -8.85 -1.04 3.32
C ILE A 29 -7.33 -1.17 3.32
N SER A 30 -6.81 -2.16 2.60
CA SER A 30 -5.39 -2.31 2.33
C SER A 30 -5.11 -2.38 0.83
N PHE A 31 -3.86 -2.18 0.46
CA PHE A 31 -3.40 -2.32 -0.92
C PHE A 31 -2.44 -3.51 -1.00
N ASP A 32 -2.76 -4.46 -1.87
CA ASP A 32 -1.91 -5.58 -2.21
C ASP A 32 -1.03 -5.22 -3.40
N LEU A 33 0.28 -5.11 -3.16
CA LEU A 33 1.23 -4.69 -4.17
C LEU A 33 1.43 -5.75 -5.26
N GLU A 34 1.30 -7.03 -4.92
CA GLU A 34 1.52 -8.13 -5.86
C GLU A 34 0.44 -8.16 -6.94
N SER A 35 -0.83 -8.08 -6.53
CA SER A 35 -1.95 -8.00 -7.49
C SER A 35 -2.23 -6.58 -8.00
N GLY A 36 -1.69 -5.55 -7.36
CA GLY A 36 -1.98 -4.15 -7.67
C GLY A 36 -3.43 -3.76 -7.35
N ARG A 37 -4.07 -4.45 -6.39
CA ARG A 37 -5.49 -4.28 -6.05
C ARG A 37 -5.69 -3.88 -4.61
N PHE A 38 -6.87 -3.34 -4.34
CA PHE A 38 -7.28 -3.02 -2.98
C PHE A 38 -8.03 -4.20 -2.36
N VAL A 39 -7.81 -4.42 -1.07
CA VAL A 39 -8.50 -5.43 -0.27
C VAL A 39 -9.35 -4.69 0.76
N ALA A 40 -10.67 -4.78 0.60
CA ALA A 40 -11.63 -4.22 1.55
C ALA A 40 -11.78 -5.15 2.76
N ALA A 41 -11.84 -4.58 3.95
CA ALA A 41 -12.04 -5.33 5.19
C ALA A 41 -13.53 -5.59 5.49
N ASP A 42 -14.43 -4.74 5.01
CA ASP A 42 -15.88 -4.86 5.19
C ASP A 42 -16.69 -4.29 4.01
N SER A 43 -18.02 -4.36 4.11
CA SER A 43 -18.94 -3.89 3.07
C SER A 43 -18.96 -2.37 2.89
N ALA A 44 -18.55 -1.59 3.89
CA ALA A 44 -18.42 -0.15 3.75
C ALA A 44 -17.15 0.19 2.95
N ALA A 45 -16.06 -0.52 3.21
CA ALA A 45 -14.80 -0.38 2.47
C ALA A 45 -14.89 -0.81 1.00
N GLU A 46 -15.81 -1.72 0.67
CA GLU A 46 -16.09 -2.13 -0.71
C GLU A 46 -16.49 -0.96 -1.63
N ILE A 47 -17.18 0.06 -1.08
CA ILE A 47 -17.55 1.25 -1.84
C ILE A 47 -16.28 2.02 -2.25
N THR A 48 -15.35 2.21 -1.31
CA THR A 48 -14.07 2.86 -1.57
C THR A 48 -13.22 2.04 -2.54
N ARG A 49 -13.15 0.71 -2.34
CA ARG A 49 -12.43 -0.21 -3.24
C ARG A 49 -12.87 -0.05 -4.69
N ARG A 50 -14.18 -0.14 -4.95
CA ARG A 50 -14.72 -0.04 -6.32
C ARG A 50 -14.43 1.31 -6.96
N ARG A 51 -14.55 2.40 -6.19
CA ARG A 51 -14.21 3.74 -6.68
C ARG A 51 -12.74 3.83 -7.07
N TRP A 52 -11.83 3.41 -6.19
CA TRP A 52 -10.39 3.49 -6.45
C TRP A 52 -9.94 2.55 -7.56
N GLU A 53 -10.54 1.35 -7.67
CA GLU A 53 -10.28 0.43 -8.77
C GLU A 53 -10.85 0.93 -10.11
N HIS A 54 -11.97 1.66 -10.09
CA HIS A 54 -12.54 2.28 -11.29
C HIS A 54 -11.70 3.47 -11.77
N ASP A 55 -11.31 4.34 -10.85
CA ASP A 55 -10.52 5.54 -11.15
C ASP A 55 -9.07 5.14 -11.56
N GLY A 56 -8.53 4.04 -11.02
CA GLY A 56 -7.22 3.47 -11.35
C GLY A 56 -6.02 4.27 -10.83
N THR A 57 -6.13 5.59 -10.76
CA THR A 57 -5.05 6.52 -10.35
C THR A 57 -4.50 6.20 -8.95
N GLU A 58 -5.36 5.81 -8.02
CA GLU A 58 -4.94 5.45 -6.65
C GLU A 58 -4.10 4.16 -6.62
N ALA A 59 -4.42 3.18 -7.47
CA ALA A 59 -3.65 1.95 -7.57
C ALA A 59 -2.28 2.20 -8.21
N GLU A 60 -2.24 3.01 -9.27
CA GLU A 60 -1.00 3.41 -9.94
C GLU A 60 -0.06 4.18 -9.01
N GLY A 61 -0.58 5.19 -8.31
CA GLY A 61 0.21 6.01 -7.37
C GLY A 61 0.79 5.17 -6.23
N ARG A 62 0.02 4.23 -5.67
CA ARG A 62 0.51 3.32 -4.62
C ARG A 62 1.54 2.34 -5.16
N THR A 63 1.34 1.84 -6.36
CA THR A 63 2.31 0.96 -7.02
C THR A 63 3.63 1.69 -7.23
N ASN A 64 3.59 2.92 -7.74
CA ASN A 64 4.79 3.75 -7.95
C ASN A 64 5.53 3.99 -6.64
N TYR A 65 4.81 4.43 -5.61
CA TYR A 65 5.40 4.72 -4.31
C TYR A 65 6.05 3.47 -3.69
N LEU A 66 5.36 2.33 -3.68
CA LEU A 66 5.85 1.12 -3.01
C LEU A 66 6.96 0.40 -3.78
N LYS A 67 6.98 0.48 -5.12
CA LYS A 67 8.02 -0.17 -5.95
C LYS A 67 9.27 0.68 -6.14
N HIS A 68 9.14 2.00 -6.14
CA HIS A 68 10.23 2.89 -6.56
C HIS A 68 10.59 3.90 -5.46
N GLU A 69 9.64 4.75 -5.08
CA GLU A 69 9.95 5.87 -4.17
C GLU A 69 10.40 5.37 -2.79
N CYS A 70 9.65 4.46 -2.18
CA CYS A 70 9.96 3.98 -0.85
C CYS A 70 11.33 3.25 -0.78
N PRO A 71 11.64 2.29 -1.67
CA PRO A 71 12.94 1.63 -1.70
C PRO A 71 14.10 2.62 -1.94
N ASP A 72 13.92 3.58 -2.86
CA ASP A 72 14.93 4.60 -3.13
C ASP A 72 15.21 5.45 -1.88
N TRP A 73 14.16 5.85 -1.18
CA TRP A 73 14.26 6.59 0.09
C TRP A 73 14.97 5.74 1.15
N LEU A 74 14.61 4.46 1.27
CA LEU A 74 15.18 3.54 2.25
C LEU A 74 16.68 3.34 2.00
N GLN A 75 17.11 3.11 0.75
CA GLN A 75 18.52 2.98 0.38
C GLN A 75 19.33 4.25 0.68
N ARG A 76 18.74 5.43 0.42
CA ARG A 76 19.41 6.71 0.65
C ARG A 76 19.64 7.02 2.12
N HIS A 77 18.69 6.68 2.99
CA HIS A 77 18.68 7.16 4.38
C HIS A 77 19.06 6.10 5.41
N VAL A 78 18.84 4.81 5.11
CA VAL A 78 19.06 3.72 6.08
C VAL A 78 20.32 2.92 5.80
N ARG A 79 20.97 3.14 4.63
CA ARG A 79 22.28 2.62 4.21
C ARG A 79 22.76 1.43 5.05
N TYR A 80 22.23 0.24 4.74
CA TYR A 80 22.69 -1.03 5.29
C TYR A 80 24.14 -1.33 4.89
#